data_AF-A0A9P9MS13-F1
#
_entry.id   AF-A0A9P9MS13-F1
#
_cell.length_a   1.000
_cell.length_b   1.000
_cell.length_c   1.000
_cell.angle_alpha   90.00
_cell.angle_beta   90.00
_cell.angle_gamma   90.00
#
_symmetry.space_group_name_H-M   'P 1'
#
loop_
_entity.id
_entity.type
_entity.pdbx_description
1 polymer ?
#
loop_
_entity_poly.entity_id
_entity_poly.type
_entity_poly.pdbx_seq_one_letter_code
_entity_poly.pdbx_strand_id
1 'polypeptide(L)'
;HITSMGPETIPSQSPLLALPAELRQMIWKYALTSPTSTLHYISRTKRFDVSQIGAGLLTTCHFIGTETQYLPIQLNQLVFEMTTP
;
A
#
# COMPACT_ATOMS: atom_id res chain seq x y z
N HIS A 1 15.10 -25.48 43.11
CA HIS A 1 15.39 -24.49 42.05
C HIS A 1 14.58 -24.91 40.83
N ILE A 2 13.40 -24.32 40.61
CA ILE A 2 12.54 -24.62 39.44
C ILE A 2 12.59 -23.38 38.56
N THR A 3 13.22 -23.49 37.40
CA THR A 3 13.27 -22.42 36.40
C THR A 3 11.91 -22.38 35.71
N SER A 4 11.12 -21.36 36.03
CA SER A 4 9.87 -21.02 35.36
C SER A 4 10.17 -20.69 33.90
N MET A 5 9.72 -21.54 32.98
CA MET A 5 9.70 -21.22 31.55
C MET A 5 8.53 -20.26 31.32
N GLY A 6 8.85 -18.99 31.06
CA GLY A 6 7.86 -18.00 30.64
C GLY A 6 7.19 -18.42 29.33
N PRO A 7 5.95 -17.96 29.08
CA PRO A 7 5.23 -18.34 27.87
C PRO A 7 5.99 -17.83 26.64
N GLU A 8 6.35 -18.74 25.74
CA GLU A 8 6.90 -18.39 24.44
C GLU A 8 5.87 -17.52 23.71
N THR A 9 6.19 -16.24 23.52
CA THR A 9 5.39 -15.35 22.68
C THR A 9 5.56 -15.80 21.24
N ILE A 10 4.60 -16.61 20.76
CA ILE A 10 4.45 -16.88 19.32
C ILE A 10 4.44 -15.49 18.65
N PRO A 11 5.36 -15.19 17.72
CA PRO A 11 5.34 -13.91 17.04
C PRO A 11 3.97 -13.79 16.39
N SER A 12 3.20 -12.79 16.81
CA SER A 12 1.88 -12.52 16.28
C SER A 12 2.05 -12.21 14.80
N GLN A 13 1.84 -13.22 13.95
CA GLN A 13 1.78 -13.00 12.52
C GLN A 13 0.74 -11.93 12.27
N SER A 14 1.12 -10.90 11.52
CA SER A 14 0.21 -9.83 11.14
C SER A 14 -1.08 -10.46 10.59
N PRO A 15 -2.27 -10.16 11.14
CA PRO A 15 -3.52 -10.74 10.66
C PRO A 15 -3.74 -10.48 9.16
N LEU A 16 -3.24 -9.35 8.66
CA LEU A 16 -3.25 -9.01 7.25
C LEU A 16 -2.38 -9.94 6.41
N LEU A 17 -1.23 -10.39 6.93
CA LEU A 17 -0.31 -11.30 6.25
C LEU A 17 -0.70 -12.77 6.40
N ALA A 18 -1.58 -13.09 7.35
CA ALA A 18 -2.19 -14.42 7.48
C ALA A 18 -3.32 -14.67 6.45
N LEU A 19 -3.77 -13.63 5.74
CA LEU A 19 -4.81 -13.77 4.72
C LEU A 19 -4.27 -14.47 3.45
N PRO A 20 -5.11 -15.24 2.75
CA PRO A 20 -4.84 -15.72 1.40
C PRO A 20 -4.43 -14.57 0.46
N ALA A 21 -3.57 -14.89 -0.52
CA ALA A 21 -3.03 -13.90 -1.44
C ALA A 21 -4.13 -13.14 -2.21
N GLU A 22 -5.23 -13.81 -2.53
CA GLU A 22 -6.37 -13.26 -3.24
C GLU A 22 -7.05 -12.15 -2.44
N LEU A 23 -7.26 -12.36 -1.14
CA LEU A 23 -7.85 -11.35 -0.27
C LEU A 23 -6.90 -10.16 -0.07
N ARG A 24 -5.59 -10.42 0.05
CA ARG A 24 -4.59 -9.36 0.15
C ARG A 24 -4.58 -8.52 -1.13
N GLN A 25 -4.62 -9.15 -2.30
CA GLN A 25 -4.75 -8.45 -3.59
C GLN A 25 -6.03 -7.62 -3.69
N MET A 26 -7.17 -8.10 -3.20
CA MET A 26 -8.41 -7.30 -3.15
C MET A 26 -8.25 -6.06 -2.28
N ILE A 27 -7.63 -6.21 -1.11
CA ILE A 27 -7.34 -5.09 -0.20
C ILE A 27 -6.39 -4.09 -0.87
N TRP A 28 -5.31 -4.55 -1.49
CA TRP A 28 -4.37 -3.69 -2.20
C TRP A 28 -5.03 -2.94 -3.34
N LYS A 29 -5.85 -3.61 -4.14
CA LYS A 29 -6.59 -2.98 -5.24
C LYS A 29 -7.50 -1.88 -4.73
N TYR A 30 -8.27 -2.16 -3.69
CA TYR A 30 -9.16 -1.17 -3.10
C TYR A 30 -8.39 0.01 -2.50
N ALA A 31 -7.33 -0.26 -1.74
CA ALA A 31 -6.56 0.78 -1.05
C ALA A 31 -5.74 1.66 -2.00
N LEU A 32 -5.31 1.14 -3.16
CA LEU A 32 -4.38 1.82 -4.06
C LEU A 32 -5.02 2.35 -5.35
N THR A 33 -6.35 2.21 -5.50
CA THR A 33 -7.12 2.83 -6.59
C THR A 33 -7.81 4.06 -6.05
N SER A 34 -7.61 5.22 -6.69
CA SER A 34 -8.33 6.43 -6.30
C SER A 34 -9.81 6.32 -6.68
N PRO A 35 -10.72 7.08 -6.05
CA PRO A 35 -12.15 7.02 -6.36
C PRO A 35 -12.46 7.28 -7.85
N THR A 36 -11.64 8.09 -8.52
CA THR A 36 -11.74 8.40 -9.95
C THR A 36 -10.87 7.51 -10.83
N SER A 37 -10.10 6.59 -10.24
CA SER A 37 -9.07 5.79 -10.91
C SER A 37 -8.05 6.65 -11.67
N THR A 38 -7.77 7.86 -11.18
CA THR A 38 -6.79 8.80 -11.71
C THR A 38 -5.82 9.27 -10.64
N LEU A 39 -4.56 9.47 -11.01
CA LEU A 39 -3.55 10.16 -10.20
C LEU A 39 -3.09 11.41 -10.97
N HIS A 40 -3.29 12.57 -10.36
CA HIS A 40 -3.00 13.86 -10.99
C HIS A 40 -1.57 14.30 -10.70
N TYR A 41 -0.82 14.64 -11.74
CA TYR A 41 0.53 15.15 -11.60
C TYR A 41 0.51 16.60 -11.12
N ILE A 42 1.11 16.86 -9.96
CA ILE A 42 1.25 18.19 -9.40
C ILE A 42 2.60 18.78 -9.86
N SER A 43 2.53 19.74 -10.79
CA SER A 43 3.71 20.38 -11.39
C SER A 43 4.61 21.11 -10.39
N ARG A 44 4.03 21.63 -9.29
CA ARG A 44 4.74 22.33 -8.21
C ARG A 44 5.67 21.40 -7.43
N THR A 45 5.23 20.19 -7.11
CA THR A 45 5.97 19.23 -6.27
C THR A 45 6.68 18.17 -7.10
N LYS A 46 6.44 18.14 -8.41
CA LYS A 46 6.93 17.12 -9.35
C LYS A 46 6.51 15.70 -8.95
N ARG A 47 5.34 15.55 -8.34
CA ARG A 47 4.81 14.29 -7.81
C ARG A 47 3.34 14.14 -8.18
N PHE A 48 2.85 12.90 -8.18
CA PHE A 48 1.43 12.62 -8.28
C PHE A 48 0.73 12.86 -6.93
N ASP A 49 -0.49 13.38 -6.97
CA ASP A 49 -1.37 13.40 -5.80
C ASP A 49 -1.80 11.98 -5.44
N VAL A 50 -1.45 11.56 -4.23
CA VAL A 50 -1.80 10.26 -3.66
C VAL A 50 -2.66 10.39 -2.40
N SER A 51 -3.19 11.59 -2.12
CA SER A 51 -4.00 11.88 -0.93
C SER A 51 -5.26 11.02 -0.83
N GLN A 52 -5.74 10.53 -1.98
CA GLN A 52 -6.95 9.71 -2.10
C GLN A 52 -6.67 8.20 -2.06
N ILE A 53 -5.43 7.77 -1.86
CA ILE A 53 -5.05 6.35 -1.79
C ILE A 53 -4.22 6.04 -0.55
N GLY A 54 -4.17 4.76 -0.17
CA GLY A 54 -3.35 4.22 0.91
C GLY A 54 -1.87 4.09 0.56
N ALA A 55 -1.22 5.16 0.09
CA ALA A 55 0.19 5.13 -0.35
C ALA A 55 1.17 4.68 0.74
N GLY A 56 0.81 4.77 2.02
CA GLY A 56 1.63 4.27 3.13
C GLY A 56 1.86 2.74 3.12
N LEU A 57 1.06 1.99 2.35
CA LEU A 57 1.29 0.55 2.16
C LEU A 57 2.65 0.26 1.54
N LEU A 58 3.11 1.11 0.61
CA LEU A 58 4.39 1.01 -0.07
C LEU A 58 5.58 1.01 0.91
N THR A 59 5.40 1.60 2.09
CA THR A 59 6.45 1.82 3.08
C THR A 59 6.23 1.05 4.38
N THR A 60 5.23 0.16 4.46
CA THR A 60 4.88 -0.52 5.72
C THR A 60 5.93 -1.57 6.13
N CYS A 61 6.15 -2.58 5.31
CA CYS A 61 7.23 -3.56 5.48
C CYS A 61 7.65 -4.11 4.11
N HIS A 62 8.81 -4.78 4.04
CA HIS A 62 9.37 -5.28 2.78
C HIS A 62 8.37 -6.13 1.97
N PHE A 63 7.63 -7.02 2.64
CA PHE A 63 6.68 -7.91 2.00
C PHE A 63 5.49 -7.14 1.38
N ILE A 64 4.86 -6.23 2.13
CA ILE A 64 3.76 -5.40 1.63
C ILE A 64 4.25 -4.46 0.52
N GLY A 65 5.42 -3.85 0.69
CA GLY A 65 6.01 -2.98 -0.32
C GLY A 65 6.23 -3.72 -1.65
N THR A 66 6.72 -4.96 -1.59
CA THR A 66 6.96 -5.79 -2.78
C THR A 66 5.67 -6.13 -3.52
N GLU A 67 4.60 -6.43 -2.80
CA GLU A 67 3.30 -6.73 -3.44
C GLU A 67 2.59 -5.49 -3.99
N THR A 68 2.89 -4.30 -3.47
CA THR A 68 2.15 -3.08 -3.77
C THR A 68 2.87 -2.09 -4.68
N GLN A 69 4.19 -2.23 -4.87
CA GLN A 69 5.07 -1.21 -5.50
C GLN A 69 4.58 -0.63 -6.84
N TYR A 70 3.91 -1.43 -7.67
CA TYR A 70 3.43 -1.01 -9.00
C TYR A 70 1.91 -0.85 -9.10
N LEU A 71 1.16 -1.28 -8.08
CA LEU A 71 -0.29 -1.25 -8.12
C LEU A 71 -0.87 0.16 -8.28
N PRO A 72 -0.36 1.23 -7.62
CA PRO A 72 -0.89 2.58 -7.83
C PRO A 72 -0.78 3.03 -9.29
N ILE A 73 0.25 2.60 -10.01
CA ILE A 73 0.47 2.97 -11.41
C ILE A 73 -0.36 2.08 -12.35
N GLN A 74 -0.51 0.80 -12.02
CA GLN A 74 -1.28 -0.15 -12.84
C GLN A 74 -2.79 0.05 -12.74
N LEU A 75 -3.28 0.46 -11.58
CA LEU A 75 -4.71 0.56 -11.29
C LEU A 75 -5.29 1.95 -11.57
N ASN A 76 -4.45 2.96 -11.75
CA ASN A 76 -4.89 4.33 -12.00
C ASN A 76 -4.31 4.88 -13.29
N GLN A 77 -5.08 5.73 -13.96
CA GLN A 77 -4.61 6.51 -15.09
C GLN A 77 -3.77 7.70 -14.59
N LEU A 78 -2.59 7.87 -15.17
CA LEU A 78 -1.72 9.01 -14.85
C LEU A 78 -2.15 10.22 -15.68
N VAL A 79 -2.62 11.27 -15.00
CA VAL A 79 -3.07 12.49 -15.65
C VAL A 79 -2.01 13.57 -15.48
N PHE A 80 -1.51 14.06 -16.61
CA PHE A 80 -0.59 15.19 -16.67
C PHE A 80 -1.36 16.41 -17.12
N GLU A 81 -1.69 17.28 -16.16
CA GLU A 81 -2.36 18.54 -16.49
C GLU A 81 -1.38 19.43 -17.26
N MET A 82 -1.74 19.79 -18.49
CA MET A 82 -1.05 20.85 -19.21
C MET A 82 -1.46 22.16 -18.57
N THR A 83 -0.63 22.71 -17.68
CA THR A 83 -0.73 24.13 -17.36
C THR A 83 -0.39 24.88 -18.65
N THR A 84 -1.42 25.39 -19.35
CA THR A 84 -1.22 26.39 -20.39
C THR A 84 -0.40 27.54 -19.79
N PRO A 85 0.67 27.98 -20.47
CA PRO A 85 1.56 29.02 -19.98
C PRO A 85 0.84 30.36 -19.77
#